data_AF-A0A2D9FTS9-F1
#
_entry.id   AF-A0A2D9FTS9-F1
#
_cell.length_a   1.000
_cell.length_b   1.000
_cell.length_c   1.000
_cell.angle_alpha   90.00
_cell.angle_beta   90.00
_cell.angle_gamma   90.00
#
_symmetry.space_group_name_H-M   'P 1'
#
loop_
_entity.id
_entity.type
_entity.pdbx_description
1 polymer ?
#
loop_
_entity_poly.entity_id
_entity_poly.type
_entity_poly.pdbx_seq_one_letter_code
_entity_poly.pdbx_strand_id
1 'polypeptide(L)'
;MFQFLLKYSKIFKNILIKYVWPWFLEHIWPEIKERISELFIYLTGEIFARFKEWMNKRNNETEDTFSSKASEAEQKASEATDQAEIEKQKAIAQVWREAMEMLRRQNEKLEKELEEMREESLNEAKKTASDITLDLTDNEDDKKLTLKIDDSEKPITLPEPTEKDQ
;
A
#
# COMPACT_ATOMS: atom_id res chain seq x y z
N MET A 1 6.63 -2.73 -50.28
CA MET A 1 5.63 -3.43 -49.43
C MET A 1 5.57 -2.87 -48.00
N PHE A 2 6.71 -2.57 -47.34
CA PHE A 2 6.76 -1.99 -45.98
C PHE A 2 6.13 -0.59 -45.81
N GLN A 3 6.27 0.30 -46.81
CA GLN A 3 5.68 1.66 -46.79
C GLN A 3 4.14 1.65 -46.75
N PHE A 4 3.50 0.60 -47.29
CA PHE A 4 2.05 0.48 -47.36
C PHE A 4 1.44 0.10 -46.00
N LEU A 5 2.13 -0.76 -45.24
CA LEU A 5 1.74 -1.16 -43.88
C LEU A 5 1.84 0.00 -42.88
N LEU A 6 2.87 0.84 -42.98
CA LEU A 6 3.02 2.04 -42.13
C LEU A 6 1.93 3.09 -42.40
N LYS A 7 1.52 3.26 -43.67
CA LYS A 7 0.46 4.19 -44.03
C LYS A 7 -0.91 3.70 -43.57
N TYR A 8 -1.18 2.40 -43.71
CA TYR A 8 -2.39 1.77 -43.15
C TYR A 8 -2.43 1.83 -41.63
N SER A 9 -1.30 1.63 -40.95
CA SER A 9 -1.18 1.79 -39.49
C SER A 9 -1.55 3.21 -39.03
N LYS A 10 -1.07 4.25 -39.72
CA LYS A 10 -1.43 5.65 -39.41
C LYS A 10 -2.92 5.94 -39.65
N ILE A 11 -3.46 5.50 -40.78
CA ILE A 11 -4.88 5.72 -41.12
C ILE A 11 -5.79 4.96 -40.15
N PHE A 12 -5.44 3.70 -39.83
CA PHE A 12 -6.17 2.88 -38.89
C PHE A 12 -6.11 3.44 -37.47
N LYS A 13 -4.93 3.89 -37.00
CA LYS A 13 -4.79 4.64 -35.74
C LYS A 13 -5.68 5.87 -35.70
N ASN A 14 -5.66 6.69 -36.76
CA ASN A 14 -6.42 7.93 -36.79
C ASN A 14 -7.94 7.67 -36.77
N ILE A 15 -8.40 6.61 -37.44
CA ILE A 15 -9.81 6.17 -37.37
C ILE A 15 -10.14 5.60 -35.99
N LEU A 16 -9.25 4.79 -35.39
CA LEU A 16 -9.43 4.24 -34.05
C LEU A 16 -9.55 5.36 -33.00
N ILE A 17 -8.63 6.32 -33.03
CA ILE A 17 -8.58 7.44 -32.08
C ILE A 17 -9.76 8.40 -32.29
N LYS A 18 -10.20 8.61 -33.53
CA LYS A 18 -11.29 9.56 -33.80
C LYS A 18 -12.69 9.00 -33.55
N TYR A 19 -12.90 7.70 -33.78
CA TYR A 19 -14.24 7.10 -33.72
C TYR A 19 -14.39 6.04 -32.64
N VAL A 20 -13.41 5.14 -32.52
CA VAL A 20 -13.49 4.04 -31.55
C VAL A 20 -13.15 4.53 -30.14
N TRP A 21 -12.24 5.48 -29.99
CA TRP A 21 -11.81 6.01 -28.70
C TRP A 21 -12.90 6.81 -27.95
N PRO A 22 -13.60 7.81 -28.54
CA PRO A 22 -14.69 8.47 -27.82
C PRO A 22 -15.82 7.50 -27.46
N TRP A 23 -16.14 6.55 -28.34
CA TRP A 23 -17.10 5.48 -28.05
C TRP A 23 -16.63 4.56 -26.90
N PHE A 24 -15.35 4.20 -26.89
CA PHE A 24 -14.72 3.40 -25.82
C PHE A 24 -14.74 4.14 -24.49
N LEU A 25 -14.39 5.43 -24.48
CA LEU A 25 -14.43 6.27 -23.28
C LEU A 25 -15.85 6.43 -22.73
N GLU A 26 -16.85 6.53 -23.61
CA GLU A 26 -18.23 6.71 -23.19
C GLU A 26 -18.87 5.40 -22.69
N HIS A 27 -18.59 4.26 -23.35
CA HIS A 27 -19.30 3.00 -23.10
C HIS A 27 -18.48 1.95 -22.35
N ILE A 28 -17.19 1.82 -22.61
CA ILE A 28 -16.36 0.73 -22.07
C ILE A 28 -15.54 1.18 -20.85
N TRP A 29 -15.04 2.42 -20.85
CA TRP A 29 -14.22 2.97 -19.76
C TRP A 29 -14.91 2.96 -18.38
N PRO A 30 -16.21 3.31 -18.24
CA PRO A 30 -16.89 3.24 -16.96
C PRO A 30 -16.89 1.82 -16.37
N GLU A 31 -17.13 0.81 -17.20
CA GLU A 31 -17.21 -0.59 -16.77
C GLU A 31 -15.83 -1.17 -16.43
N ILE A 32 -14.78 -0.77 -17.17
CA ILE A 32 -13.39 -1.12 -16.83
C ILE A 32 -13.00 -0.48 -15.48
N LYS A 33 -13.32 0.79 -15.29
CA LYS A 33 -13.00 1.56 -14.08
C LYS A 33 -13.65 0.95 -12.84
N GLU A 34 -14.91 0.53 -12.95
CA GLU A 34 -15.62 -0.16 -11.88
C GLU A 34 -14.92 -1.47 -11.51
N ARG A 35 -14.63 -2.34 -12.50
CA ARG A 35 -13.93 -3.61 -12.26
C ARG A 35 -12.52 -3.45 -11.68
N ILE A 36 -11.76 -2.45 -12.13
CA ILE A 36 -10.44 -2.13 -11.56
C ILE A 36 -10.60 -1.67 -10.10
N SER A 37 -11.61 -0.86 -9.80
CA SER A 37 -11.86 -0.38 -8.44
C SER A 37 -12.24 -1.52 -7.49
N GLU A 38 -13.10 -2.46 -7.94
CA GLU A 38 -13.46 -3.66 -7.18
C GLU A 38 -12.24 -4.55 -6.91
N LEU A 39 -11.41 -4.77 -7.94
CA LEU A 39 -10.18 -5.55 -7.80
C LEU A 39 -9.22 -4.89 -6.79
N PHE A 40 -9.09 -3.57 -6.82
CA PHE A 40 -8.26 -2.83 -5.87
C PHE A 40 -8.81 -2.93 -4.45
N ILE A 41 -10.12 -2.78 -4.24
CA ILE A 41 -10.76 -2.92 -2.93
C ILE A 41 -10.56 -4.36 -2.39
N TYR A 42 -10.72 -5.36 -3.25
CA TYR A 42 -10.51 -6.75 -2.88
C TYR A 42 -9.06 -7.03 -2.50
N LEU A 43 -8.10 -6.61 -3.33
CA LEU A 43 -6.67 -6.80 -3.10
C LEU A 43 -6.19 -6.09 -1.83
N THR A 44 -6.59 -4.83 -1.65
CA THR A 44 -6.24 -4.09 -0.43
C THR A 44 -6.87 -4.74 0.80
N GLY A 45 -8.14 -5.16 0.73
CA GLY A 45 -8.80 -5.89 1.81
C GLY A 45 -8.06 -7.17 2.23
N GLU A 46 -7.66 -7.99 1.25
CA GLU A 46 -6.91 -9.24 1.49
C GLU A 46 -5.53 -8.96 2.09
N ILE A 47 -4.80 -7.96 1.60
CA ILE A 47 -3.49 -7.56 2.13
C ILE A 47 -3.63 -7.10 3.59
N PHE A 48 -4.61 -6.24 3.88
CA PHE A 48 -4.88 -5.77 5.23
C PHE A 48 -5.27 -6.91 6.17
N ALA A 49 -6.11 -7.85 5.72
CA ALA A 49 -6.51 -9.01 6.52
C ALA A 49 -5.29 -9.88 6.88
N ARG A 50 -4.45 -10.21 5.91
CA ARG A 50 -3.22 -11.00 6.15
C ARG A 50 -2.22 -10.28 7.03
N PHE A 51 -2.09 -8.96 6.87
CA PHE A 51 -1.22 -8.15 7.70
C PHE A 51 -1.70 -8.14 9.16
N LYS A 52 -3.02 -8.00 9.36
CA LYS A 52 -3.64 -8.06 10.69
C LYS A 52 -3.45 -9.44 11.34
N GLU A 53 -3.65 -10.52 10.60
CA GLU A 53 -3.39 -11.88 11.09
C GLU A 53 -1.92 -12.09 11.49
N TRP A 54 -0.98 -11.62 10.66
CA TRP A 54 0.44 -11.69 10.96
C TRP A 54 0.81 -10.92 12.23
N MET A 55 0.28 -9.71 12.40
CA MET A 55 0.49 -8.92 13.62
C MET A 55 -0.12 -9.59 14.85
N ASN A 56 -1.35 -10.11 14.76
CA ASN A 56 -2.00 -10.82 15.86
C ASN A 56 -1.20 -12.04 16.30
N LYS A 57 -0.71 -12.82 15.33
CA LYS A 57 0.14 -13.97 15.62
C LYS A 57 1.42 -13.56 16.36
N ARG A 58 2.10 -12.53 15.85
CA ARG A 58 3.32 -12.01 16.48
C ARG A 58 3.07 -11.45 17.88
N ASN A 59 1.92 -10.79 18.07
CA ASN A 59 1.55 -10.25 19.37
C ASN A 59 1.33 -11.36 20.39
N ASN A 60 0.59 -12.42 20.03
CA ASN A 60 0.38 -13.57 20.91
C ASN A 60 1.70 -14.26 21.29
N GLU A 61 2.59 -14.49 20.32
CA GLU A 61 3.91 -15.08 20.58
C GLU A 61 4.77 -14.21 21.52
N THR A 62 4.64 -12.88 21.37
CA THR A 62 5.34 -11.93 22.23
C THR A 62 4.73 -11.93 23.63
N GLU A 63 3.41 -11.89 23.75
CA GLU A 63 2.70 -11.92 25.03
C GLU A 63 3.03 -13.19 25.83
N ASP A 64 3.02 -14.36 25.19
CA ASP A 64 3.39 -15.63 25.81
C ASP A 64 4.83 -15.60 26.34
N THR A 65 5.76 -15.02 25.57
CA THR A 65 7.17 -14.92 25.97
C THR A 65 7.34 -14.03 27.19
N PHE A 66 6.69 -12.86 27.21
CA PHE A 66 6.79 -11.89 28.31
C PHE A 66 6.07 -12.42 29.56
N SER A 67 4.93 -13.08 29.38
CA SER A 67 4.18 -13.75 30.46
C SER A 67 5.02 -14.86 31.10
N SER A 68 5.65 -15.70 30.27
CA SER A 68 6.56 -16.75 30.75
C SER A 68 7.74 -16.17 31.53
N LYS A 69 8.35 -15.08 31.05
CA LYS A 69 9.47 -14.41 31.75
C LYS A 69 9.05 -13.78 33.07
N ALA A 70 7.87 -13.18 33.14
CA ALA A 70 7.32 -12.66 34.38
C ALA A 70 7.08 -13.81 35.39
N SER A 71 6.45 -14.90 34.94
CA SER A 71 6.17 -16.07 35.78
C SER A 71 7.44 -16.77 36.27
N GLU A 72 8.46 -16.90 35.41
CA GLU A 72 9.78 -17.46 35.76
C GLU A 72 10.46 -16.63 36.86
N ALA A 73 10.37 -15.30 36.78
CA ALA A 73 10.92 -14.41 37.80
C ALA A 73 10.13 -14.48 39.12
N GLU A 74 8.79 -14.57 39.08
CA GLU A 74 7.98 -14.76 40.27
C GLU A 74 8.24 -16.09 40.96
N GLN A 75 8.42 -17.16 40.18
CA GLN A 75 8.78 -18.46 40.72
C GLN A 75 10.15 -18.42 41.41
N LYS A 76 11.16 -17.81 40.77
CA LYS A 76 12.49 -17.61 41.39
C LYS A 76 12.42 -16.76 42.66
N ALA A 77 11.56 -15.76 42.69
CA ALA A 77 11.31 -14.97 43.90
C ALA A 77 10.67 -15.81 45.02
N SER A 78 9.81 -16.78 44.68
CA SER A 78 9.15 -17.65 45.67
C SER A 78 10.08 -18.74 46.23
N GLU A 79 11.08 -19.15 45.45
CA GLU A 79 12.06 -20.17 45.82
C GLU A 79 13.31 -19.58 46.52
N ALA A 80 13.54 -18.28 46.39
CA ALA A 80 14.67 -17.59 47.00
C ALA A 80 14.52 -17.47 48.52
N THR A 81 15.63 -17.70 49.23
CA THR A 81 15.69 -17.62 50.71
C THR A 81 16.24 -16.28 51.20
N ASP A 82 16.93 -15.53 50.32
CA ASP A 82 17.49 -14.22 50.61
C ASP A 82 16.54 -13.11 50.18
N GLN A 83 16.21 -12.20 51.12
CA GLN A 83 15.29 -11.09 50.91
C GLN A 83 15.74 -10.17 49.76
N ALA A 84 17.05 -9.96 49.60
CA ALA A 84 17.57 -9.12 48.53
C ALA A 84 17.32 -9.73 47.14
N GLU A 85 17.45 -11.05 47.00
CA GLU A 85 17.18 -11.74 45.74
C GLU A 85 15.67 -11.82 45.46
N ILE A 86 14.82 -11.98 46.50
CA ILE A 86 13.36 -11.91 46.36
C ILE A 86 12.93 -10.56 45.77
N GLU A 87 13.43 -9.46 46.32
CA GLU A 87 13.09 -8.10 45.87
C GLU A 87 13.54 -7.84 44.43
N LYS A 88 14.75 -8.30 44.09
CA LYS A 88 15.28 -8.20 42.73
C LYS A 88 14.43 -8.98 41.72
N GLN A 89 14.06 -10.22 42.03
CA GLN A 89 13.24 -11.04 41.14
C GLN A 89 11.81 -10.48 40.99
N LYS A 90 11.23 -9.92 42.06
CA LYS A 90 9.96 -9.18 41.98
C LYS A 90 10.05 -7.94 41.09
N ALA A 91 11.14 -7.17 41.19
CA ALA A 91 11.35 -6.03 40.30
C ALA A 91 11.46 -6.46 38.83
N ILE A 92 12.15 -7.57 38.54
CA ILE A 92 12.24 -8.14 37.18
C ILE A 92 10.84 -8.55 36.68
N ALA A 93 10.05 -9.24 37.49
CA ALA A 93 8.67 -9.61 37.13
C ALA A 93 7.81 -8.38 36.83
N GLN A 94 7.95 -7.31 37.63
CA GLN A 94 7.23 -6.06 37.42
C GLN A 94 7.63 -5.37 36.11
N VAL A 95 8.93 -5.34 35.78
CA VAL A 95 9.41 -4.80 34.49
C VAL A 95 8.79 -5.57 33.31
N TRP A 96 8.71 -6.90 33.38
CA TRP A 96 8.08 -7.69 32.32
C TRP A 96 6.57 -7.41 32.20
N ARG A 97 5.86 -7.20 33.31
CA ARG A 97 4.45 -6.78 33.30
C ARG A 97 4.25 -5.41 32.68
N GLU A 98 5.06 -4.43 33.09
CA GLU A 98 5.00 -3.07 32.55
C GLU A 98 5.33 -3.05 31.04
N ALA A 99 6.31 -3.86 30.61
CA ALA A 99 6.65 -4.01 29.21
C ALA A 99 5.50 -4.63 28.40
N MET A 100 4.80 -5.63 28.95
CA MET A 100 3.62 -6.24 28.33
C MET A 100 2.47 -5.24 28.19
N GLU A 101 2.16 -4.46 29.25
CA GLU A 101 1.12 -3.44 29.19
C GLU A 101 1.44 -2.35 28.16
N MET A 102 2.70 -1.91 28.11
CA MET A 102 3.14 -0.93 27.13
C MET A 102 3.00 -1.48 25.71
N LEU A 103 3.38 -2.74 25.48
CA LEU A 103 3.26 -3.40 24.18
C LEU A 103 1.79 -3.56 23.77
N ARG A 104 0.91 -3.91 24.71
CA ARG A 104 -0.55 -3.95 24.50
C ARG A 104 -1.09 -2.60 24.03
N ARG A 105 -0.71 -1.50 24.70
CA ARG A 105 -1.13 -0.13 24.30
C ARG A 105 -0.57 0.26 22.94
N GLN A 106 0.68 -0.11 22.63
CA GLN A 106 1.27 0.16 21.32
C GLN A 106 0.54 -0.59 20.22
N ASN A 107 0.14 -1.84 20.46
CA ASN A 107 -0.63 -2.62 19.48
C ASN A 107 -2.04 -2.08 19.28
N GLU A 108 -2.75 -1.72 20.36
CA GLU A 108 -4.06 -1.05 20.25
C GLU A 108 -3.96 0.24 19.42
N LYS A 109 -2.89 1.02 19.62
CA LYS A 109 -2.62 2.21 18.83
C LYS A 109 -2.33 1.89 17.36
N LEU A 110 -1.47 0.92 17.09
CA LEU A 110 -1.11 0.50 15.73
C LEU A 110 -2.30 -0.06 14.96
N GLU A 111 -3.16 -0.85 15.62
CA GLU A 111 -4.41 -1.34 15.03
C GLU A 111 -5.33 -0.19 14.61
N LYS A 112 -5.43 0.85 15.45
CA LYS A 112 -6.22 2.05 15.13
C LYS A 112 -5.64 2.82 13.96
N GLU A 113 -4.32 3.06 13.96
CA GLU A 113 -3.63 3.75 12.86
C GLU A 113 -3.75 2.98 11.54
N LEU A 114 -3.76 1.64 11.57
CA LEU A 114 -3.98 0.82 10.37
C LEU A 114 -5.41 0.90 9.85
N GLU A 115 -6.40 0.91 10.72
CA GLU A 115 -7.79 1.05 10.27
C GLU A 115 -8.03 2.46 9.71
N GLU A 116 -7.47 3.49 10.34
CA GLU A 116 -7.50 4.87 9.80
C GLU A 116 -6.81 4.94 8.42
N MET A 117 -5.61 4.38 8.29
CA MET A 117 -4.90 4.33 7.01
C MET A 117 -5.66 3.55 5.94
N ARG A 118 -6.36 2.47 6.33
CA ARG A 118 -7.20 1.69 5.42
C ARG A 118 -8.39 2.52 4.94
N GLU A 119 -9.08 3.22 5.84
CA GLU A 119 -10.20 4.09 5.49
C GLU A 119 -9.74 5.25 4.59
N GLU A 120 -8.62 5.90 4.93
CA GLU A 120 -8.01 6.95 4.11
C GLU A 120 -7.66 6.42 2.73
N SER A 121 -6.99 5.27 2.64
CA SER A 121 -6.61 4.64 1.37
C SER A 121 -7.83 4.27 0.52
N LEU A 122 -8.91 3.78 1.14
CA LEU A 122 -10.15 3.46 0.44
C LEU A 122 -10.85 4.72 -0.07
N ASN A 123 -10.85 5.79 0.72
CA ASN A 123 -11.44 7.07 0.35
C ASN A 123 -10.63 7.77 -0.74
N GLU A 124 -9.30 7.76 -0.64
CA GLU A 124 -8.40 8.25 -1.67
C GLU A 124 -8.53 7.43 -2.95
N ALA A 125 -8.53 6.09 -2.87
CA ALA A 125 -8.75 5.23 -4.03
C ALA A 125 -10.11 5.49 -4.70
N LYS A 126 -11.19 5.74 -3.94
CA LYS A 126 -12.49 6.13 -4.49
C LYS A 126 -12.46 7.50 -5.17
N LYS A 127 -11.77 8.48 -4.58
CA LYS A 127 -11.62 9.83 -5.12
C LYS A 127 -10.73 9.84 -6.37
N THR A 128 -9.57 9.21 -6.32
CA THR A 128 -8.71 9.02 -7.48
C THR A 128 -9.43 8.22 -8.55
N ALA A 129 -10.17 7.17 -8.18
CA ALA A 129 -11.03 6.48 -9.13
C ALA A 129 -11.98 7.48 -9.77
N SER A 130 -12.83 8.22 -9.03
CA SER A 130 -13.74 9.19 -9.64
C SER A 130 -13.04 10.20 -10.57
N ASP A 131 -11.84 10.64 -10.21
CA ASP A 131 -11.09 11.69 -10.89
C ASP A 131 -10.25 11.19 -12.09
N ILE A 132 -10.08 9.88 -12.28
CA ILE A 132 -9.44 9.35 -13.49
C ILE A 132 -10.35 9.58 -14.71
N THR A 133 -10.05 10.64 -15.45
CA THR A 133 -10.43 10.89 -16.85
C THR A 133 -9.28 10.49 -17.77
N LEU A 134 -9.51 9.52 -18.66
CA LEU A 134 -8.57 9.19 -19.71
C LEU A 134 -8.74 10.16 -20.87
N ASP A 135 -7.76 11.04 -21.07
CA ASP A 135 -7.69 11.90 -22.24
C ASP A 135 -6.45 11.50 -23.07
N LEU A 136 -6.68 10.89 -24.23
CA LEU A 136 -5.65 10.70 -25.25
C LEU A 136 -5.84 11.79 -26.29
N THR A 137 -5.38 13.00 -25.99
CA THR A 137 -5.27 14.05 -26.98
C THR A 137 -4.06 13.73 -27.87
N ASP A 138 -4.32 13.45 -29.15
CA ASP A 138 -3.30 13.23 -30.16
C ASP A 138 -2.58 14.57 -30.42
N ASN A 139 -1.57 14.88 -29.60
CA ASN A 139 -0.63 15.95 -29.90
C ASN A 139 0.25 15.46 -31.05
N GLU A 140 -0.17 15.76 -32.28
CA GLU A 140 0.53 15.38 -33.51
C GLU A 140 1.98 15.90 -33.59
N ASP A 141 2.42 16.77 -32.68
CA ASP A 141 3.75 17.38 -32.74
C ASP A 141 4.79 16.88 -31.74
N ASP A 142 4.47 16.02 -30.75
CA ASP A 142 5.55 15.39 -29.97
C ASP A 142 5.11 14.12 -29.24
N LYS A 143 5.91 13.06 -29.40
CA LYS A 143 5.79 11.79 -28.68
C LYS A 143 6.01 12.00 -27.17
N LYS A 144 5.02 12.49 -26.44
CA LYS A 144 5.02 12.49 -24.97
C LYS A 144 3.65 12.06 -24.45
N LEU A 145 3.62 10.84 -23.90
CA LEU A 145 2.57 10.41 -23.00
C LEU A 145 2.70 11.24 -21.71
N THR A 146 1.80 12.19 -21.51
CA THR A 146 1.73 12.99 -20.29
C THR A 146 0.64 12.44 -19.38
N LEU A 147 1.07 11.75 -18.32
CA LEU A 147 0.20 11.33 -17.22
C LEU A 147 0.00 12.56 -16.32
N LYS A 148 -1.18 13.16 -16.36
CA LYS A 148 -1.54 14.25 -15.43
C LYS A 148 -1.96 13.64 -14.10
N ILE A 149 -1.11 13.78 -13.09
CA ILE A 149 -1.46 13.54 -11.69
C ILE A 149 -1.22 14.86 -10.98
N ASP A 150 -2.32 15.44 -10.51
CA ASP A 150 -2.36 16.69 -9.75
C ASP A 150 -2.00 17.96 -10.56
N ASP A 151 -2.50 19.11 -10.11
CA ASP A 151 -2.47 20.43 -10.76
C ASP A 151 -1.07 21.07 -10.83
N SER A 152 -0.03 20.25 -11.00
CA SER A 152 1.36 20.67 -11.13
C SER A 152 1.95 20.14 -12.44
N GLU A 153 2.00 21.04 -13.43
CA GLU A 153 2.76 20.83 -14.66
C GLU A 153 4.26 20.82 -14.34
N LYS A 154 4.80 19.65 -14.00
CA LYS A 154 6.25 19.44 -14.01
C LYS A 154 6.65 18.43 -15.08
N PRO A 155 7.14 18.90 -16.24
CA PRO A 155 7.69 18.01 -17.25
C PRO A 155 9.01 17.42 -16.73
N ILE A 156 9.01 16.13 -16.42
CA ILE A 156 10.26 15.39 -16.17
C ILE A 156 10.92 15.17 -17.53
N THR A 157 11.98 15.93 -17.80
CA THR A 157 12.88 15.71 -18.93
C THR A 157 13.84 14.57 -18.60
N LEU A 158 13.66 13.43 -19.28
CA LEU A 158 14.72 12.42 -19.35
C LEU A 158 15.84 12.98 -20.26
N PRO A 159 17.13 12.94 -19.84
CA PRO A 159 18.22 13.35 -20.71
C PRO A 159 18.31 12.41 -21.92
N GLU A 160 18.47 12.99 -23.10
CA GLU A 160 18.58 12.24 -24.37
C GLU A 160 19.76 11.26 -24.34
N PRO A 161 19.63 10.07 -24.98
CA PRO A 161 20.73 9.14 -25.10
C PRO A 161 21.82 9.80 -25.93
N THR A 162 22.98 10.01 -25.32
CA THR A 162 24.18 10.47 -25.99
C THR A 162 24.50 9.45 -27.08
N GLU A 163 24.37 9.86 -28.36
CA GLU A 163 24.98 9.15 -29.48
C GLU A 163 26.46 8.98 -29.13
N LYS A 164 26.87 7.74 -28.87
CA LYS A 164 28.29 7.40 -28.83
C LYS A 164 28.76 7.39 -30.28
N ASP A 165 29.63 8.34 -30.57
CA ASP A 165 30.49 8.41 -31.74
C ASP A 165 31.19 7.08 -32.06
N GLN A 166 31.53 6.98 -33.34
CA GLN A 166 32.30 5.95 -34.06
C GLN A 166 33.53 5.40 -33.32
#